data_AF-A0A9Q9I112-F1
#
_entry.id   AF-A0A9Q9I112-F1
#
_cell.length_a   1.000
_cell.length_b   1.000
_cell.length_c   1.000
_cell.angle_alpha   90.00
_cell.angle_beta   90.00
_cell.angle_gamma   90.00
#
_symmetry.space_group_name_H-M   'P 1'
#
loop_
_entity.id
_entity.type
_entity.pdbx_description
1 polymer ?
#
loop_
_entity_poly.entity_id
_entity_poly.type
_entity_poly.pdbx_seq_one_letter_code
_entity_poly.pdbx_strand_id
1 'polypeptide(L)'
;MIDLDKILPSWRFALDPALQVEAKKFYDFVDYWPPYGWSDDQIKRWVEKRIVGEMSVHWPMIHHIDRKLDGLVSKTLMLMCHRPRDLPPGHVQLFGKAFFDVSSPESVRHAMRYMIDHKLKGGTKRTVLEPGEEEYDDGRMVSISAISSDAVHAADMIEVE
;
A
#
# COMPACT_ATOMS: atom_id res chain seq x y z
N MET A 1 -16.67 -9.59 -18.24
CA MET A 1 -15.92 -10.86 -18.35
C MET A 1 -14.45 -10.48 -18.26
N ILE A 2 -13.72 -11.00 -17.27
CA ILE A 2 -12.30 -10.67 -17.10
C ILE A 2 -11.54 -11.36 -18.23
N ASP A 3 -10.72 -10.60 -18.95
CA ASP A 3 -9.91 -11.10 -20.06
C ASP A 3 -8.66 -11.78 -19.50
N LEU A 4 -8.66 -13.12 -19.51
CA LEU A 4 -7.57 -13.94 -18.93
C LEU A 4 -6.23 -13.71 -19.63
N ASP A 5 -6.25 -13.25 -20.89
CA ASP A 5 -5.03 -12.98 -21.68
C ASP A 5 -4.38 -11.65 -21.29
N LYS A 6 -5.09 -10.80 -20.52
CA LYS A 6 -4.58 -9.53 -20.00
C LYS A 6 -3.99 -9.63 -18.60
N ILE A 7 -4.06 -10.79 -17.96
CA ILE A 7 -3.52 -11.03 -16.62
C ILE A 7 -2.24 -11.86 -16.74
N LEU A 8 -1.16 -11.32 -16.17
CA LEU A 8 0.13 -12.02 -16.12
C LEU A 8 -0.04 -13.39 -15.43
N PRO A 9 0.57 -14.48 -15.93
CA PRO A 9 0.41 -15.81 -15.35
C PRO A 9 0.66 -15.85 -13.84
N SER A 10 1.71 -15.18 -13.39
CA SER A 10 2.09 -15.08 -11.97
C SER A 10 1.12 -14.24 -11.13
N TRP A 11 0.16 -13.54 -11.75
CA TRP A 11 -0.89 -12.72 -11.14
C TRP A 11 -2.28 -13.33 -11.23
N ARG A 12 -2.43 -14.53 -11.81
CA ARG A 12 -3.74 -15.20 -11.92
C ARG A 12 -4.40 -15.50 -10.57
N PHE A 13 -3.64 -15.51 -9.47
CA PHE A 13 -4.20 -15.57 -8.13
C PHE A 13 -5.16 -14.39 -7.84
N ALA A 14 -5.07 -13.27 -8.57
CA ALA A 14 -5.99 -12.15 -8.44
C ALA A 14 -7.42 -12.46 -8.92
N LEU A 15 -7.60 -13.56 -9.67
CA LEU A 15 -8.90 -14.09 -10.07
C LEU A 15 -9.58 -14.89 -8.95
N ASP A 16 -8.84 -15.24 -7.89
CA ASP A 16 -9.39 -15.98 -6.76
C ASP A 16 -10.44 -15.13 -6.03
N PRO A 17 -11.67 -15.64 -5.83
CA PRO A 17 -12.69 -14.95 -5.05
C PRO A 17 -12.24 -14.58 -3.63
N ALA A 18 -11.29 -15.30 -3.05
CA ALA A 18 -10.69 -14.99 -1.75
C ALA A 18 -10.06 -13.59 -1.72
N LEU A 19 -9.45 -13.14 -2.84
CA LEU A 19 -8.90 -11.79 -2.93
C LEU A 19 -10.00 -10.73 -2.79
N GLN A 20 -11.20 -10.95 -3.33
CA GLN A 20 -12.30 -9.99 -3.19
C GLN A 20 -12.80 -9.88 -1.75
N VAL A 21 -12.83 -11.00 -1.02
CA VAL A 21 -13.18 -11.01 0.40
C VAL A 21 -12.13 -10.25 1.22
N GLU A 22 -10.84 -10.47 0.93
CA GLU A 22 -9.76 -9.74 1.58
C GLU A 22 -9.74 -8.26 1.22
N ALA A 23 -9.92 -7.92 -0.05
CA ALA A 23 -9.99 -6.55 -0.55
C ALA A 23 -11.10 -5.77 0.16
N LYS A 24 -12.26 -6.39 0.41
CA LYS A 24 -13.32 -5.78 1.21
C LYS A 24 -12.89 -5.55 2.66
N LYS A 25 -12.31 -6.55 3.33
CA LYS A 25 -11.82 -6.38 4.72
C LYS A 25 -10.77 -5.28 4.83
N PHE A 26 -9.88 -5.20 3.83
CA PHE A 26 -8.85 -4.18 3.77
C PHE A 26 -9.46 -2.79 3.54
N TYR A 27 -10.43 -2.69 2.63
CA TYR A 27 -11.20 -1.46 2.41
C TYR A 27 -11.86 -0.99 3.70
N ASP A 28 -12.55 -1.88 4.42
CA ASP A 28 -13.23 -1.55 5.68
C ASP A 28 -12.21 -1.03 6.73
N PHE A 29 -10.99 -1.58 6.75
CA PHE A 29 -9.89 -1.07 7.59
C PHE A 29 -9.45 0.35 7.18
N VAL A 30 -9.24 0.60 5.89
CA VAL A 30 -8.83 1.91 5.37
C VAL A 30 -9.93 2.96 5.55
N ASP A 31 -11.19 2.58 5.42
CA ASP A 31 -12.34 3.48 5.63
C ASP A 31 -12.48 3.91 7.10
N TYR A 32 -12.09 3.04 8.03
CA TYR A 32 -12.02 3.36 9.46
C TYR A 32 -10.80 4.23 9.83
N TRP A 33 -9.85 4.43 8.91
CA TRP A 33 -8.60 5.12 9.17
C TRP A 33 -8.71 6.65 8.98
N PRO A 34 -8.07 7.48 9.84
CA PRO A 34 -7.39 7.10 11.08
C PRO A 34 -8.35 6.96 12.27
N PRO A 35 -8.06 6.08 13.24
CA PRO A 35 -8.88 5.93 14.45
C PRO A 35 -9.02 7.25 15.23
N TYR A 36 -10.26 7.62 15.57
CA TYR A 36 -10.54 8.84 16.33
C TYR A 36 -10.01 8.75 17.78
N GLY A 37 -9.42 9.84 18.27
CA GLY A 37 -8.94 9.96 19.65
C GLY A 37 -7.61 9.27 19.94
N TRP A 38 -6.97 8.61 18.96
CA TRP A 38 -5.65 8.00 19.12
C TRP A 38 -4.54 9.01 18.79
N SER A 39 -3.40 8.89 19.47
CA SER A 39 -2.18 9.62 19.12
C SER A 39 -1.47 8.97 17.93
N ASP A 40 -0.66 9.75 17.22
CA ASP A 40 0.13 9.28 16.07
C ASP A 40 1.02 8.09 16.44
N ASP A 41 1.60 8.08 17.65
CA ASP A 41 2.39 6.94 18.16
C ASP A 41 1.56 5.69 18.41
N GLN A 42 0.34 5.83 18.94
CA GLN A 42 -0.56 4.69 19.14
C GLN A 42 -0.94 4.07 17.79
N ILE A 43 -1.25 4.92 16.82
CA ILE A 43 -1.59 4.55 15.45
C ILE A 43 -0.40 3.83 14.78
N LYS A 44 0.80 4.40 14.85
CA LYS A 44 2.03 3.81 14.29
C LYS A 44 2.33 2.45 14.88
N ARG A 45 2.33 2.31 16.21
CA ARG A 45 2.58 1.03 16.90
C ARG A 45 1.54 -0.02 16.57
N TRP A 46 0.28 0.39 16.44
CA TRP A 46 -0.80 -0.52 16.08
C TRP A 46 -0.65 -1.02 14.65
N VAL A 47 -0.35 -0.15 13.69
CA VAL A 47 -0.11 -0.57 12.30
C VAL A 47 1.10 -1.49 12.19
N GLU A 48 2.22 -1.09 12.77
CA GLU A 48 3.45 -1.87 12.69
C GLU A 48 3.23 -3.30 13.22
N LYS A 49 2.57 -3.44 14.37
CA LYS A 49 2.40 -4.74 15.03
C LYS A 49 1.22 -5.55 14.52
N ARG A 50 0.06 -4.93 14.30
CA ARG A 50 -1.21 -5.63 14.04
C ARG A 50 -1.63 -5.63 12.59
N ILE A 51 -1.28 -4.58 11.84
CA ILE A 51 -1.70 -4.48 10.44
C ILE A 51 -0.60 -5.05 9.54
N VAL A 52 0.62 -4.52 9.66
CA VAL A 52 1.79 -4.98 8.89
C VAL A 52 2.34 -6.29 9.47
N GLY A 53 2.56 -6.35 10.78
CA GLY A 53 3.11 -7.54 11.45
C GLY A 53 2.25 -8.80 11.35
N GLU A 54 0.92 -8.66 11.23
CA GLU A 54 -0.02 -9.78 11.10
C GLU A 54 -0.71 -9.81 9.73
N MET A 55 -0.17 -9.10 8.72
CA MET A 55 -0.79 -9.02 7.39
C MET A 55 -0.98 -10.38 6.74
N SER A 56 0.00 -11.28 6.90
CA SER A 56 -0.06 -12.66 6.39
C SER A 56 -1.18 -13.50 7.02
N VAL A 57 -1.71 -13.09 8.17
CA VAL A 57 -2.79 -13.77 8.89
C VAL A 57 -4.15 -13.16 8.52
N HIS A 58 -4.25 -11.83 8.51
CA HIS A 58 -5.52 -11.13 8.25
C HIS A 58 -5.86 -11.00 6.77
N TRP A 59 -4.84 -10.84 5.92
CA TRP A 59 -4.94 -10.66 4.47
C TRP A 59 -3.82 -11.41 3.72
N PRO A 60 -3.83 -12.75 3.70
CA PRO A 60 -2.78 -13.54 3.05
C PRO A 60 -2.59 -13.25 1.55
N MET A 61 -3.66 -12.98 0.80
CA MET A 61 -3.57 -12.64 -0.63
C MET A 61 -2.98 -11.23 -0.83
N ILE A 62 -3.37 -10.26 0.00
CA ILE A 62 -2.76 -8.92 -0.02
C ILE A 62 -1.29 -8.99 0.40
N HIS A 63 -0.94 -9.83 1.39
CA HIS A 63 0.44 -10.07 1.77
C HIS A 63 1.25 -10.72 0.63
N HIS A 64 0.65 -11.62 -0.14
CA HIS A 64 1.28 -12.17 -1.34
C HIS A 64 1.55 -11.09 -2.41
N ILE A 65 0.59 -10.18 -2.63
CA ILE A 65 0.76 -9.01 -3.49
C ILE A 65 1.89 -8.12 -2.95
N ASP A 66 1.89 -7.82 -1.65
CA ASP A 66 2.91 -7.01 -1.00
C ASP A 66 4.32 -7.59 -1.21
N ARG A 67 4.47 -8.92 -1.06
CA ARG A 67 5.73 -9.61 -1.37
C ARG A 67 6.14 -9.49 -2.84
N LYS A 68 5.20 -9.65 -3.78
CA LYS A 68 5.45 -9.47 -5.22
C LYS A 68 5.80 -8.02 -5.58
N LEU A 69 5.41 -7.07 -4.74
CA LEU A 69 5.68 -5.64 -4.89
C LEU A 69 6.78 -5.13 -3.96
N ASP A 70 7.65 -6.00 -3.43
CA ASP A 70 8.77 -5.63 -2.55
C ASP A 70 8.33 -4.81 -1.32
N GLY A 71 7.25 -5.22 -0.66
CA GLY A 71 6.76 -4.57 0.55
C GLY A 71 6.10 -3.20 0.31
N LEU A 72 5.74 -2.86 -0.94
CA LEU A 72 5.18 -1.54 -1.28
C LEU A 72 3.91 -1.19 -0.49
N VAL A 73 3.03 -2.16 -0.24
CA VAL A 73 1.79 -1.96 0.53
C VAL A 73 2.15 -1.68 1.99
N SER A 74 3.02 -2.49 2.56
CA SER A 74 3.54 -2.32 3.93
C SER A 74 4.22 -0.97 4.13
N LYS A 75 5.10 -0.58 3.20
CA LYS A 75 5.80 0.72 3.20
C LYS A 75 4.80 1.88 3.10
N THR A 76 3.77 1.76 2.26
CA THR A 76 2.72 2.79 2.13
C THR A 76 1.89 2.92 3.40
N LEU A 77 1.50 1.82 4.06
CA LEU A 77 0.81 1.83 5.35
C LEU A 77 1.63 2.52 6.44
N MET A 78 2.93 2.19 6.52
CA MET A 78 3.83 2.82 7.49
C MET A 78 3.94 4.32 7.21
N LEU A 79 4.01 4.72 5.94
CA LEU A 79 4.01 6.13 5.55
C LEU A 79 2.71 6.85 5.91
N MET A 80 1.56 6.17 5.80
CA MET A 80 0.27 6.71 6.22
C MET A 80 0.20 6.97 7.73
N CYS A 81 1.01 6.29 8.55
CA CYS A 81 1.10 6.54 9.99
C CYS A 81 1.81 7.86 10.33
N HIS A 82 2.59 8.41 9.41
CA HIS A 82 3.21 9.73 9.60
C HIS A 82 2.18 10.80 9.28
N ARG A 83 1.74 11.54 10.31
CA ARG A 83 0.61 12.49 10.20
C ARG A 83 -0.62 11.79 9.61
N PRO A 84 -1.25 10.85 10.32
CA PRO A 84 -2.31 10.00 9.76
C PRO A 84 -3.57 10.77 9.38
N ARG A 85 -3.66 12.05 9.77
CA ARG A 85 -4.72 13.00 9.38
C ARG A 85 -4.44 13.73 8.06
N ASP A 86 -3.21 13.69 7.56
CA ASP A 86 -2.81 14.29 6.29
C ASP A 86 -2.80 13.24 5.17
N LEU A 87 -3.97 12.68 4.92
CA LEU A 87 -4.19 11.75 3.80
C LEU A 87 -4.89 12.48 2.67
N PRO A 88 -4.61 12.14 1.41
CA PRO A 88 -5.29 12.75 0.29
C PRO A 88 -6.81 12.55 0.41
N PRO A 89 -7.61 13.54 0.00
CA PRO A 89 -9.03 13.32 -0.26
C PRO A 89 -9.19 12.11 -1.19
N GLY A 90 -10.10 11.20 -0.84
CA GLY A 90 -10.33 10.00 -1.62
C GLY A 90 -9.32 8.86 -1.40
N HIS A 91 -8.45 8.93 -0.38
CA HIS A 91 -7.51 7.85 -0.06
C HIS A 91 -8.19 6.49 0.11
N VAL A 92 -9.41 6.44 0.67
CA VAL A 92 -10.18 5.20 0.80
C VAL A 92 -10.48 4.59 -0.58
N GLN A 93 -10.85 5.42 -1.56
CA GLN A 93 -11.13 4.98 -2.92
C GLN A 93 -9.86 4.59 -3.69
N LEU A 94 -8.73 5.23 -3.42
CA LEU A 94 -7.47 4.94 -4.11
C LEU A 94 -6.75 3.76 -3.48
N PHE A 95 -6.47 3.83 -2.19
CA PHE A 95 -5.70 2.84 -1.45
C PHE A 95 -6.59 1.67 -0.99
N GLY A 96 -7.76 1.95 -0.43
CA GLY A 96 -8.68 0.92 0.05
C GLY A 96 -9.27 0.07 -1.09
N LYS A 97 -9.45 0.64 -2.29
CA LYS A 97 -9.92 -0.13 -3.45
C LYS A 97 -8.81 -0.70 -4.34
N ALA A 98 -7.54 -0.51 -3.98
CA ALA A 98 -6.40 -0.95 -4.80
C ALA A 98 -6.41 -2.46 -5.11
N PHE A 99 -7.10 -3.25 -4.30
CA PHE A 99 -7.18 -4.71 -4.40
C PHE A 99 -8.48 -5.22 -5.06
N PHE A 100 -9.39 -4.32 -5.46
CA PHE A 100 -10.53 -4.70 -6.27
C PHE A 100 -10.10 -4.76 -7.73
N ASP A 101 -10.58 -5.77 -8.46
CA ASP A 101 -10.34 -5.94 -9.90
C ASP A 101 -8.85 -5.85 -10.31
N VAL A 102 -7.95 -6.39 -9.48
CA VAL A 102 -6.49 -6.41 -9.77
C VAL A 102 -6.23 -7.22 -11.02
N SER A 103 -5.86 -6.54 -12.11
CA SER A 103 -5.51 -7.18 -13.37
C SER A 103 -3.99 -7.22 -13.61
N SER A 104 -3.23 -6.38 -12.90
CA SER A 104 -1.77 -6.27 -13.07
C SER A 104 -1.09 -5.65 -11.84
N PRO A 105 0.23 -5.86 -11.66
CA PRO A 105 1.00 -5.17 -10.63
C PRO A 105 0.87 -3.65 -10.67
N GLU A 106 0.73 -3.09 -11.86
CA GLU A 106 0.72 -1.64 -12.05
C GLU A 106 -0.54 -0.98 -11.48
N SER A 107 -1.68 -1.68 -11.47
CA SER A 107 -2.91 -1.18 -10.85
C SER A 107 -2.72 -0.90 -9.35
N VAL A 108 -2.09 -1.82 -8.63
CA VAL A 108 -1.77 -1.67 -7.20
C VAL A 108 -0.68 -0.62 -7.03
N ARG A 109 0.41 -0.68 -7.81
CA ARG A 109 1.51 0.30 -7.72
C ARG A 109 1.05 1.73 -7.94
N HIS A 110 0.14 1.96 -8.86
CA HIS A 110 -0.40 3.29 -9.15
C HIS A 110 -1.06 3.89 -7.90
N ALA A 111 -1.91 3.12 -7.22
CA ALA A 111 -2.56 3.55 -5.97
C ALA A 111 -1.53 3.85 -4.86
N MET A 112 -0.52 2.98 -4.70
CA MET A 112 0.52 3.15 -3.69
C MET A 112 1.39 4.38 -3.95
N ARG A 113 1.83 4.56 -5.21
CA ARG A 113 2.64 5.71 -5.65
C ARG A 113 1.92 7.03 -5.41
N TYR A 114 0.63 7.09 -5.72
CA TYR A 114 -0.17 8.29 -5.46
C TYR A 114 -0.15 8.69 -3.97
N MET A 115 -0.33 7.72 -3.08
CA MET A 115 -0.27 7.94 -1.63
C MET A 115 1.12 8.41 -1.17
N ILE A 116 2.16 7.76 -1.68
CA ILE A 116 3.56 8.10 -1.37
C ILE A 116 3.87 9.53 -1.84
N ASP A 117 3.55 9.87 -3.09
CA ASP A 117 3.80 11.19 -3.65
C ASP A 117 3.06 12.28 -2.87
N HIS A 118 1.82 12.05 -2.45
CA HIS A 118 1.07 13.01 -1.64
C HIS A 118 1.75 13.25 -0.29
N LYS A 119 2.22 12.18 0.36
CA LYS A 119 2.92 12.26 1.65
C LYS A 119 4.27 12.94 1.54
N LEU A 120 5.05 12.62 0.49
CA LEU A 120 6.37 13.20 0.23
C LEU A 120 6.28 14.69 -0.16
N LYS A 121 5.27 15.10 -0.91
CA LYS A 121 5.07 16.51 -1.29
C LYS A 121 4.64 17.39 -0.10
N GLY A 122 4.45 16.81 1.08
CA GLY A 122 3.99 17.49 2.28
C GLY A 122 2.57 18.00 2.10
N GLY A 123 1.60 17.09 2.20
CA GLY A 123 0.18 17.42 2.17
C GLY A 123 -0.14 18.67 3.01
N THR A 124 -1.14 19.44 2.56
CA THR A 124 -1.53 20.79 3.05
C THR A 124 -0.51 21.45 3.99
N LYS A 125 0.60 21.97 3.44
CA LYS A 125 1.72 22.61 4.17
C LYS A 125 1.28 23.34 5.44
N ARG A 126 1.45 22.72 6.62
CA ARG A 126 1.58 23.46 7.88
C ARG A 126 3.04 23.84 8.03
N THR A 127 3.29 25.15 8.08
CA THR A 127 4.61 25.78 8.22
C THR A 127 5.26 25.60 9.60
N VAL A 128 4.71 24.75 10.47
CA VAL A 128 5.18 24.61 11.85
C VAL A 128 5.35 23.13 12.16
N LEU A 129 6.59 22.69 12.23
CA LEU A 129 6.97 21.39 12.80
C LEU A 129 6.61 21.42 14.29
N GLU A 130 5.87 20.42 14.78
CA GLU A 130 5.62 20.30 16.22
C GLU A 130 6.91 19.84 16.93
N PRO A 131 7.18 20.29 18.18
CA PRO A 131 8.40 19.90 18.90
C PRO A 131 8.46 18.37 19.08
N GLY A 132 9.41 17.72 18.41
CA GLY A 132 9.56 16.26 18.38
C GLY A 132 9.34 15.60 17.02
N GLU A 133 8.94 16.36 15.99
CA GLU A 133 8.94 15.87 14.60
C GLU A 133 10.38 15.84 14.05
N GLU A 134 10.90 14.65 13.76
CA GLU A 134 12.17 14.47 13.02
C GLU A 134 11.98 14.88 11.55
N GLU A 135 12.88 15.73 11.05
CA GLU A 135 12.98 16.10 9.63
C GLU A 135 13.43 14.85 8.83
N TYR A 136 12.64 14.43 7.85
CA TYR A 136 12.91 13.20 7.11
C TYR A 136 14.03 13.41 6.09
N ASP A 137 14.97 12.46 6.05
CA ASP A 137 15.97 12.32 4.99
C ASP A 137 15.30 11.74 3.73
N ASP A 138 14.76 12.64 2.92
CA ASP A 138 14.08 12.37 1.63
C ASP A 138 14.87 11.40 0.73
N GLY A 139 16.20 11.31 0.87
CA GLY A 139 17.07 10.44 0.09
C GLY A 139 16.83 8.94 0.28
N ARG A 140 16.31 8.51 1.43
CA ARG A 140 16.12 7.08 1.73
C ARG A 140 14.79 6.51 1.20
N MET A 141 13.83 7.37 0.85
CA MET A 141 12.52 6.96 0.32
C MET A 141 12.43 7.03 -1.21
N VAL A 142 13.22 7.88 -1.87
CA VAL A 142 13.31 7.94 -3.35
C VAL A 142 13.78 6.61 -3.97
N SER A 143 14.51 5.78 -3.22
CA SER A 143 14.90 4.43 -3.63
C SER A 143 13.74 3.43 -3.72
N ILE A 144 12.59 3.70 -3.08
CA ILE A 144 11.41 2.82 -3.07
C ILE A 144 10.69 2.83 -4.42
N SER A 145 10.71 3.96 -5.15
CA SER A 145 9.97 4.11 -6.42
C SER A 145 10.78 3.76 -7.67
N ALA A 146 12.13 3.79 -7.59
CA ALA A 146 13.02 3.72 -8.75
C ALA A 146 13.55 2.31 -9.07
N ILE A 147 13.59 1.39 -8.11
CA ILE A 147 14.22 0.06 -8.30
C ILE A 147 13.24 -1.03 -8.78
N SER A 148 11.92 -0.84 -8.63
CA SER A 148 10.97 -1.97 -8.61
C SER A 148 10.23 -2.29 -9.92
N SER A 149 10.35 -1.46 -10.97
CA SER A 149 9.64 -1.75 -12.24
C SER A 149 10.26 -2.94 -12.98
N ASP A 150 11.59 -3.03 -13.04
CA ASP A 150 12.31 -4.08 -13.80
C ASP A 150 12.30 -5.45 -13.11
N ALA A 151 12.32 -5.51 -11.78
CA ALA A 151 12.45 -6.78 -11.05
C ALA A 151 11.22 -7.70 -11.21
N VAL A 152 10.01 -7.14 -11.28
CA VAL A 152 8.77 -7.93 -11.42
C VAL A 152 8.60 -8.44 -12.85
N HIS A 153 9.01 -7.64 -13.85
CA HIS A 153 9.04 -8.10 -15.24
C HIS A 153 10.09 -9.20 -15.47
N ALA A 154 11.26 -9.10 -14.82
CA ALA A 154 12.30 -10.11 -14.92
C ALA A 154 11.90 -11.45 -14.28
N ALA A 155 11.22 -11.45 -13.12
CA ALA A 155 10.72 -12.66 -12.48
C ALA A 155 9.63 -13.36 -13.31
N ASP A 156 8.77 -12.59 -13.99
CA ASP A 156 7.72 -13.12 -14.85
C ASP A 156 8.25 -13.78 -16.14
N MET A 157 9.46 -13.44 -16.61
CA MET A 157 10.10 -14.12 -17.75
C MET A 157 10.75 -15.46 -17.39
N ILE A 158 11.00 -15.72 -16.09
CA ILE A 158 11.66 -16.94 -15.61
C ILE A 158 10.64 -18.06 -15.31
N GLU A 159 9.37 -17.72 -15.03
CA GLU A 159 8.29 -18.69 -14.76
C GLU A 159 7.65 -19.31 -16.02
N VAL A 160 8.13 -18.98 -17.24
CA VAL A 160 7.55 -19.44 -18.52
C VAL A 160 8.36 -20.59 -19.17
N GLU A 161 9.38 -21.13 -18.50
CA GLU A 161 10.11 -22.34 -18.96
C GLU A 161 9.55 -23.65 -18.40
#